data_AF-A0A832J6A9-F1
#
_entry.id   AF-A0A832J6A9-F1
#
_cell.length_a   1.000
_cell.length_b   1.000
_cell.length_c   1.000
_cell.angle_alpha   90.00
_cell.angle_beta   90.00
_cell.angle_gamma   90.00
#
_symmetry.space_group_name_H-M   'P 1'
#
loop_
_entity.id
_entity.type
_entity.pdbx_description
1 polymer ?
#
loop_
_entity_poly.entity_id
_entity_poly.type
_entity_poly.pdbx_seq_one_letter_code
_entity_poly.pdbx_strand_id
1 'polypeptide(L)'
;MNTMVFLFRYPFFNVLPRLLLASVLLAGVTSAQAAVPLALDQAVAEALRANPGLAAIEARAKALAEIPDQSEALPDPVLSVNIANLPLDSFSFTQEGMTQFQVGITQALPYPGKLALRS
;
A
#
# COMPACT_ATOMS: atom_id res chain seq x y z
N MET A 1 -44.87 64.21 11.03
CA MET A 1 -46.01 63.81 10.18
C MET A 1 -45.67 64.25 8.75
N ASN A 2 -45.48 63.42 7.73
CA ASN A 2 -45.66 61.98 7.56
C ASN A 2 -44.83 61.51 6.34
N THR A 3 -44.61 60.20 6.34
CA THR A 3 -43.95 59.23 5.45
C THR A 3 -44.43 59.20 3.98
N MET A 4 -43.66 58.45 3.14
CA MET A 4 -43.98 57.76 1.85
C MET A 4 -43.65 58.49 0.53
N VAL A 5 -43.18 57.87 -0.58
CA VAL A 5 -42.53 56.59 -0.97
C VAL A 5 -42.58 56.52 -2.54
N PHE A 6 -41.60 55.84 -3.19
CA PHE A 6 -41.58 55.35 -4.60
C PHE A 6 -41.51 56.42 -5.73
N LEU A 7 -40.93 56.23 -6.93
CA LEU A 7 -40.43 55.08 -7.71
C LEU A 7 -39.55 55.67 -8.86
N PHE A 8 -38.29 55.26 -9.06
CA PHE A 8 -37.64 55.43 -10.37
C PHE A 8 -36.90 54.16 -10.79
N ARG A 9 -37.36 53.65 -11.91
CA ARG A 9 -37.04 52.42 -12.63
C ARG A 9 -35.71 52.58 -13.36
N TYR A 10 -34.68 51.79 -13.04
CA TYR A 10 -33.44 51.75 -13.82
C TYR A 10 -33.37 50.48 -14.70
N PRO A 11 -33.41 50.58 -16.04
CA PRO A 11 -33.24 49.43 -16.95
C PRO A 11 -31.81 48.85 -16.98
N PHE A 12 -30.84 49.49 -16.32
CA PHE A 12 -29.44 49.07 -16.29
C PHE A 12 -29.17 47.82 -15.45
N PHE A 13 -30.01 47.48 -14.47
CA PHE A 13 -29.76 46.33 -13.60
C PHE A 13 -29.93 44.97 -14.32
N ASN A 14 -30.72 44.93 -15.40
CA ASN A 14 -31.07 43.69 -16.11
C ASN A 14 -30.16 43.34 -17.32
N VAL A 15 -29.23 44.22 -17.71
CA VAL A 15 -28.32 43.97 -18.84
C VAL A 15 -27.02 43.29 -18.43
N LEU A 16 -26.55 43.52 -17.20
CA LEU A 16 -25.35 42.92 -16.64
C LEU A 16 -25.39 41.37 -16.59
N PRO A 17 -26.46 40.71 -16.11
CA PRO A 17 -26.50 39.24 -16.09
C PRO A 17 -26.58 38.63 -17.50
N ARG A 18 -27.15 39.35 -18.48
CA ARG A 18 -27.24 38.88 -19.88
C ARG A 18 -25.88 38.93 -20.58
N LEU A 19 -25.08 39.96 -20.31
CA LEU A 19 -23.70 40.04 -20.82
C LEU A 19 -22.79 38.96 -20.20
N LEU A 20 -22.98 38.64 -18.92
CA LEU A 20 -22.29 37.51 -18.27
C LEU A 20 -22.71 36.16 -18.85
N LEU A 21 -23.99 35.96 -19.16
CA LEU A 21 -24.44 34.72 -19.79
C LEU A 21 -23.87 34.57 -21.21
N ALA A 22 -23.81 35.68 -21.97
CA ALA A 22 -23.27 35.69 -23.32
C ALA A 22 -21.76 35.45 -23.34
N SER A 23 -21.00 35.97 -22.37
CA SER A 23 -19.56 35.71 -22.28
C SER A 23 -19.25 34.25 -21.92
N VAL A 24 -20.05 33.63 -21.05
CA VAL A 24 -19.95 32.19 -20.73
C VAL A 24 -20.26 31.33 -21.95
N LEU A 25 -21.27 31.71 -22.75
CA LEU A 25 -21.62 30.99 -23.98
C LEU A 25 -20.53 31.11 -25.07
N LEU A 26 -19.88 32.27 -25.22
CA LEU A 26 -18.77 32.43 -26.17
C LEU A 26 -17.48 31.72 -25.71
N ALA A 27 -17.24 31.60 -24.41
CA ALA A 27 -16.09 30.86 -23.87
C ALA A 27 -16.20 29.33 -24.07
N GLY A 28 -17.38 28.82 -24.40
CA GLY A 28 -17.63 27.39 -24.65
C GLY A 28 -17.24 26.89 -26.04
N VAL A 29 -16.82 27.75 -26.97
CA VAL A 29 -16.34 27.31 -28.29
C VAL A 29 -14.89 26.84 -28.16
N THR A 30 -14.72 25.62 -27.65
CA THR A 30 -13.43 24.94 -27.70
C THR A 30 -13.15 24.53 -29.15
N SER A 31 -11.94 24.79 -29.63
CA SER A 31 -11.49 24.38 -30.95
C SER A 31 -11.47 22.86 -31.03
N ALA A 32 -12.25 22.29 -31.96
CA ALA A 32 -12.06 20.91 -32.37
C ALA A 32 -10.70 20.80 -33.07
N GLN A 33 -9.66 20.47 -32.32
CA GLN A 33 -8.34 20.20 -32.86
C GLN A 33 -8.45 18.94 -33.72
N ALA A 34 -8.21 19.06 -35.03
CA ALA A 34 -8.11 17.91 -35.91
C ALA A 34 -7.02 16.99 -35.35
N ALA A 35 -7.39 15.77 -34.97
CA ALA A 35 -6.46 14.78 -34.47
C ALA A 35 -5.47 14.45 -35.60
N VAL A 36 -4.23 14.92 -35.48
CA VAL A 36 -3.15 14.53 -36.38
C VAL A 36 -2.98 13.01 -36.21
N PRO A 37 -3.07 12.22 -37.29
CA PRO A 37 -2.92 10.78 -37.17
C PRO A 37 -1.52 10.46 -36.63
N LEU A 38 -1.48 9.83 -35.46
CA LEU A 38 -0.24 9.44 -34.80
C LEU A 38 0.44 8.36 -35.65
N ALA A 39 1.70 8.57 -36.03
CA ALA A 39 2.48 7.54 -36.70
C ALA A 39 2.62 6.32 -35.76
N LEU A 40 2.65 5.10 -36.32
CA LEU A 40 2.72 3.86 -35.53
C LEU A 40 3.84 3.88 -34.48
N ASP A 41 5.02 4.36 -34.86
CA ASP A 41 6.17 4.46 -33.96
C ASP A 41 5.93 5.43 -32.80
N GLN A 42 5.22 6.53 -33.04
CA GLN A 42 4.83 7.49 -32.01
C GLN A 42 3.79 6.89 -31.06
N ALA A 43 2.84 6.11 -31.59
CA ALA A 43 1.85 5.42 -30.78
C ALA A 43 2.48 4.34 -29.89
N VAL A 44 3.45 3.60 -30.42
CA VAL A 44 4.21 2.60 -29.64
C VAL A 44 5.08 3.27 -28.57
N ALA A 45 5.78 4.36 -28.91
CA ALA A 45 6.60 5.09 -27.95
C ALA A 45 5.76 5.66 -26.79
N GLU A 46 4.59 6.24 -27.09
CA GLU A 46 3.67 6.73 -26.06
C GLU A 46 3.09 5.57 -25.24
N ALA A 47 2.70 4.47 -25.90
CA ALA A 47 2.15 3.28 -25.24
C ALA A 47 3.16 2.57 -24.34
N LEU A 48 4.47 2.66 -24.60
CA LEU A 48 5.53 2.16 -23.72
C LEU A 48 5.79 3.11 -22.56
N ARG A 49 5.80 4.43 -22.82
CA ARG A 49 6.06 5.46 -21.80
C ARG A 49 4.94 5.57 -20.77
N ALA A 50 3.69 5.48 -21.21
CA ALA A 50 2.51 5.65 -20.38
C ALA A 50 1.83 4.32 -20.05
N ASN A 51 2.54 3.17 -20.10
CA ASN A 51 1.94 1.86 -19.82
C ASN A 51 1.84 1.58 -18.32
N PRO A 52 0.65 1.63 -17.70
CA PRO A 52 0.51 1.22 -16.31
C PRO A 52 0.76 -0.29 -16.12
N GLY A 53 0.55 -1.10 -17.16
CA GLY A 53 0.81 -2.55 -17.11
C GLY A 53 2.30 -2.88 -17.02
N LEU A 54 3.14 -2.19 -17.78
CA LEU A 54 4.59 -2.36 -17.72
C LEU A 54 5.14 -1.95 -16.35
N ALA A 55 4.71 -0.79 -15.84
CA ALA A 55 5.08 -0.32 -14.51
C ALA A 55 4.65 -1.30 -13.41
N ALA A 56 3.46 -1.90 -13.53
CA ALA A 56 2.98 -2.91 -12.59
C ALA A 56 3.80 -4.21 -12.66
N ILE A 57 4.22 -4.64 -13.85
CA ILE A 57 5.10 -5.81 -14.02
C ILE A 57 6.47 -5.54 -13.41
N GLU A 58 7.07 -4.37 -13.69
CA GLU A 58 8.36 -3.99 -13.10
C GLU A 58 8.30 -3.88 -11.57
N ALA A 59 7.24 -3.29 -11.03
CA ALA A 59 7.04 -3.18 -9.59
C ALA A 59 6.93 -4.57 -8.94
N ARG A 60 6.22 -5.50 -9.57
CA ARG A 60 6.15 -6.90 -9.11
C ARG A 60 7.49 -7.60 -9.20
N ALA A 61 8.22 -7.42 -10.30
CA ALA A 61 9.55 -8.01 -10.47
C ALA A 61 10.53 -7.49 -9.40
N LYS A 62 10.53 -6.18 -9.13
CA LYS A 62 11.31 -5.57 -8.05
C LYS A 62 10.90 -6.09 -6.67
N ALA A 63 9.59 -6.18 -6.42
CA ALA A 63 9.09 -6.71 -5.15
C ALA A 63 9.53 -8.17 -4.95
N LEU A 64 9.49 -9.00 -5.99
CA LEU A 64 9.95 -10.39 -5.91
C LEU A 64 11.47 -10.50 -5.76
N ALA A 65 12.24 -9.62 -6.40
CA ALA A 65 13.70 -9.58 -6.27
C ALA A 65 14.17 -9.09 -4.88
N GLU A 66 13.36 -8.27 -4.22
CA GLU A 66 13.64 -7.74 -2.87
C GLU A 66 13.18 -8.70 -1.76
N ILE A 67 12.37 -9.73 -2.07
CA ILE A 67 12.05 -10.77 -1.09
C ILE A 67 13.34 -11.52 -0.80
N PRO A 68 13.91 -11.38 0.41
CA PRO A 68 15.12 -12.10 0.76
C PRO A 68 14.78 -13.59 0.74
N ASP A 69 15.69 -14.39 0.19
CA ASP A 69 15.57 -15.83 0.20
C ASP A 69 15.61 -16.29 1.68
N GLN A 70 14.45 -16.59 2.27
CA GLN A 70 14.37 -17.20 3.61
C GLN A 70 14.79 -18.68 3.60
N SER A 71 15.31 -19.16 2.47
CA SER A 71 15.54 -20.57 2.17
C SER A 71 16.77 -21.15 2.85
N GLU A 72 17.73 -20.33 3.30
CA GLU A 72 18.99 -20.82 3.88
C GLU A 72 19.09 -20.71 5.41
N ALA A 73 18.12 -20.09 6.09
CA ALA A 73 18.16 -19.94 7.54
C ALA A 73 17.85 -21.27 8.24
N LEU A 74 18.67 -21.61 9.25
CA LEU A 74 18.32 -22.66 10.19
C LEU A 74 17.01 -22.28 10.90
N PRO A 75 16.13 -23.25 11.22
CA PRO A 75 14.96 -22.99 12.06
C PRO A 75 15.35 -22.29 13.36
N ASP A 76 14.47 -21.49 13.95
CA ASP A 76 14.82 -20.80 15.19
C ASP A 76 15.12 -21.77 16.34
N PRO A 77 16.09 -21.48 17.22
CA PRO A 77 16.40 -22.30 18.38
C PRO A 77 15.27 -22.21 19.43
N VAL A 78 14.96 -23.32 20.06
CA VAL A 78 13.93 -23.42 21.09
C VAL A 78 14.58 -23.48 22.48
N LEU A 79 14.21 -22.54 23.35
CA LEU A 79 14.55 -22.57 24.77
C LEU A 79 13.52 -23.42 25.53
N SER A 80 14.00 -24.43 26.25
CA SER A 80 13.17 -25.30 27.09
C SER A 80 13.55 -25.16 28.56
N VAL A 81 12.54 -25.03 29.43
CA VAL A 81 12.69 -25.04 30.89
C VAL A 81 11.88 -26.20 31.43
N ASN A 82 12.52 -27.11 32.16
CA ASN A 82 11.90 -28.33 32.68
C ASN A 82 12.25 -28.53 34.15
N ILE A 83 11.37 -29.21 34.87
CA ILE A 83 11.63 -29.67 36.24
C ILE A 83 11.42 -31.18 36.24
N ALA A 84 12.43 -31.93 36.64
CA ALA A 84 12.35 -33.38 36.75
C ALA A 84 12.32 -33.82 38.21
N ASN A 85 11.60 -34.91 38.49
CA ASN A 85 11.49 -35.54 39.81
C ASN A 85 10.93 -34.60 40.90
N LEU A 86 9.94 -33.76 40.56
CA LEU A 86 9.23 -32.93 41.55
C LEU A 86 8.23 -33.78 42.34
N PRO A 87 8.24 -33.77 43.69
CA PRO A 87 7.25 -34.45 44.51
C PRO A 87 5.84 -33.90 44.26
N LEU A 88 4.88 -34.74 43.88
CA LEU A 88 3.51 -34.32 43.54
C LEU A 88 2.62 -34.07 44.76
N ASP A 89 3.05 -34.52 45.94
CA ASP A 89 2.28 -34.39 47.18
C ASP A 89 2.46 -33.01 47.83
N SER A 90 3.66 -32.44 47.73
CA SER A 90 4.03 -31.17 48.38
C SER A 90 4.52 -30.10 47.41
N PHE A 91 4.84 -30.46 46.16
CA PHE A 91 5.50 -29.60 45.17
C PHE A 91 6.79 -28.93 45.68
N SER A 92 7.42 -29.53 46.69
CA SER A 92 8.63 -28.98 47.30
C SER A 92 9.87 -29.39 46.51
N PHE A 93 10.61 -28.39 46.04
CA PHE A 93 11.87 -28.57 45.30
C PHE A 93 13.05 -28.99 46.18
N THR A 94 12.91 -28.91 47.51
CA THR A 94 14.01 -29.12 48.48
C THR A 94 13.76 -30.30 49.42
N GLN A 95 12.56 -30.89 49.39
CA GLN A 95 12.20 -32.00 50.26
C GLN A 95 12.89 -33.31 49.87
N GLU A 96 13.14 -33.52 48.57
CA GLU A 96 13.90 -34.65 48.03
C GLU A 96 15.03 -34.14 47.13
N GLY A 97 16.28 -34.55 47.44
CA GLY A 97 17.51 -34.08 46.78
C GLY A 97 17.69 -34.51 45.32
N MET A 98 16.67 -35.09 44.69
CA MET A 98 16.69 -35.51 43.30
C MET A 98 15.84 -34.61 42.37
N THR A 99 15.19 -33.57 42.91
CA THR A 99 14.49 -32.57 42.08
C THR A 99 15.50 -31.79 41.26
N GLN A 100 15.36 -31.80 39.94
CA GLN A 100 16.28 -31.14 39.01
C GLN A 100 15.57 -30.02 38.27
N PHE A 101 16.15 -28.83 38.29
CA PHE A 101 15.77 -27.73 37.41
C PHE A 101 16.66 -27.76 36.16
N GLN A 102 16.06 -27.82 34.98
CA GLN A 102 16.75 -28.01 33.71
C GLN A 102 16.44 -26.86 32.75
N VAL A 103 17.48 -26.29 32.15
CA VAL A 103 17.38 -25.30 31.08
C VAL A 103 18.17 -25.82 29.90
N GLY A 104 17.56 -25.83 28.71
CA GLY A 104 18.15 -26.37 27.49
C GLY A 104 17.83 -25.51 26.28
N ILE A 105 18.73 -25.53 25.30
CA ILE A 105 18.54 -24.90 23.98
C ILE A 105 18.56 -26.03 22.95
N THR A 106 17.54 -26.10 22.10
CA THR A 106 17.41 -27.12 21.04
C THR A 106 17.36 -26.46 19.68
N GLN A 107 18.18 -26.92 18.75
CA GLN A 107 18.26 -26.43 17.37
C GLN A 107 18.08 -27.61 16.42
N ALA A 108 17.12 -27.51 15.49
CA ALA A 108 16.98 -28.51 14.44
C ALA A 108 18.09 -28.31 13.39
N LEU A 109 18.85 -29.37 13.11
CA LEU A 109 19.87 -29.39 12.05
C LEU A 109 19.36 -30.23 10.86
N PRO A 110 18.91 -29.59 9.77
CA PRO A 110 18.46 -30.31 8.58
C PRO A 110 19.65 -30.98 7.86
N TYR A 111 19.37 -32.06 7.13
CA TYR A 111 20.37 -32.74 6.29
C TYR A 111 20.99 -31.74 5.29
N PRO A 112 22.32 -31.78 5.07
CA PRO A 112 23.00 -30.88 4.13
C PRO A 112 22.31 -30.92 2.76
N GLY A 113 21.98 -29.75 2.22
CA GLY A 113 21.30 -29.60 0.93
C GLY A 113 19.77 -29.46 0.98
N LYS A 114 19.08 -29.72 2.11
CA LYS A 114 17.63 -29.46 2.19
C LYS A 114 17.26 -27.98 2.27
N LEU A 115 18.12 -27.14 2.84
CA LEU A 115 17.93 -25.68 2.89
C LEU A 115 18.06 -25.08 1.48
N ALA A 116 19.05 -25.52 0.70
CA ALA A 116 19.27 -25.09 -0.69
C ALA A 116 18.15 -25.47 -1.68
N LEU A 117 17.16 -26.28 -1.26
CA LEU A 117 16.01 -26.68 -2.09
C LEU A 117 14.73 -25.91 -1.76
N ARG A 118 14.79 -24.95 -0.83
CA ARG A 118 13.63 -24.18 -0.36
C ARG A 118 13.50 -22.80 -1.02
N SER A 119 14.34 -22.51 -2.02
CA SER A 119 14.39 -21.32 -2.87
C SER A 119 13.48 -21.45 -4.09
#